data_AF-A0A3D5XSD0-F1
#
_entry.id   AF-A0A3D5XSD0-F1
#
_cell.length_a   1.000
_cell.length_b   1.000
_cell.length_c   1.000
_cell.angle_alpha   90.00
_cell.angle_beta   90.00
_cell.angle_gamma   90.00
#
_symmetry.space_group_name_H-M   'P 1'
#
loop_
_entity.id
_entity.type
_entity.pdbx_description
1 polymer ?
#
loop_
_entity_poly.entity_id
_entity_poly.type
_entity_poly.pdbx_seq_one_letter_code
_entity_poly.pdbx_strand_id
1 'polypeptide(L)'
;YLYDVKILMKVNKNVFNPKPKVDSAVIQFVKKDFIEEIDRYKFFEFVKACFKQRRKTLNNNLKEYINDSDIIENIYLKTNIDKNIRAQQLSLDKFIEMYKVYEELL
;
A
#
# COMPACT_ATOMS: atom_id res chain seq x y z
N TYR A 1 3.31 6.70 1.88
CA TYR A 1 4.75 6.55 1.60
C TYR A 1 5.46 7.90 1.68
N LEU A 2 5.26 8.81 0.72
CA LEU A 2 6.04 10.06 0.63
C LEU A 2 5.63 11.18 1.60
N TYR A 3 4.39 11.16 2.10
CA TYR A 3 3.80 12.23 2.89
C TYR A 3 3.15 11.67 4.14
N ASP A 4 3.14 12.48 5.19
CA ASP A 4 2.15 12.38 6.27
C ASP A 4 0.90 13.14 5.85
N VAL A 5 -0.24 12.44 5.86
CA VAL A 5 -1.50 12.94 5.31
C VAL A 5 -2.53 13.03 6.42
N LYS A 6 -3.16 14.20 6.57
CA LYS A 6 -4.21 14.44 7.57
C LYS A 6 -5.42 15.09 6.92
N ILE A 7 -6.62 14.64 7.31
CA ILE A 7 -7.86 15.34 6.99
C ILE A 7 -8.02 16.46 8.02
N LEU A 8 -7.94 17.72 7.58
CA LEU A 8 -8.10 18.87 8.48
C LEU A 8 -9.58 19.12 8.80
N MET A 9 -10.43 19.06 7.77
CA MET A 9 -11.87 19.23 7.93
C MET A 9 -12.65 18.66 6.74
N LYS A 10 -13.92 18.34 6.98
CA LYS A 10 -14.90 18.06 5.93
C LYS A 10 -15.60 19.37 5.55
N VAL A 11 -15.90 19.55 4.27
CA VAL A 11 -16.57 20.73 3.74
C VAL A 11 -17.89 20.28 3.11
N ASN A 12 -19.00 20.75 3.66
CA ASN A 12 -20.33 20.39 3.19
C ASN A 12 -20.58 20.96 1.79
N LYS A 13 -21.14 20.17 0.87
CA LYS A 13 -21.46 20.60 -0.50
C LYS A 13 -22.32 21.87 -0.59
N ASN A 14 -23.11 22.19 0.42
CA ASN A 14 -24.01 23.36 0.44
C ASN A 14 -23.28 24.70 0.44
N VAL A 15 -21.98 24.74 0.76
CA VAL A 15 -21.20 25.99 0.79
C VAL A 15 -20.59 26.35 -0.58
N PHE A 16 -20.79 25.52 -1.60
CA PHE A 16 -20.28 25.73 -2.95
C PHE A 16 -21.38 26.22 -3.91
N ASN A 17 -20.99 27.02 -4.90
CA ASN A 17 -21.85 27.45 -6.00
C ASN A 17 -21.13 27.29 -7.36
N PRO A 18 -21.63 26.46 -8.29
CA PRO A 18 -22.78 25.57 -8.14
C PRO A 18 -22.53 24.44 -7.13
N LYS A 19 -23.59 23.96 -6.48
CA LYS A 19 -23.52 22.89 -5.47
C LYS A 19 -23.13 21.53 -6.11
N PRO A 20 -22.06 20.86 -5.66
CA PRO A 20 -21.67 19.54 -6.15
C PRO A 20 -22.58 18.43 -5.60
N LYS A 21 -22.49 17.22 -6.17
CA LYS A 21 -23.26 16.03 -5.74
C LYS A 21 -22.77 15.43 -4.41
N VAL A 22 -21.49 15.61 -4.11
CA VAL A 22 -20.78 15.01 -2.97
C VAL A 22 -20.14 16.08 -2.09
N ASP A 23 -19.90 15.77 -0.83
CA ASP A 23 -19.12 16.62 0.07
C ASP A 23 -17.63 16.62 -0.30
N SER A 24 -16.91 17.62 0.20
CA SER A 24 -15.47 17.78 0.02
C SER A 24 -14.72 17.61 1.35
N ALA A 25 -13.40 17.54 1.29
CA ALA A 25 -12.53 17.55 2.46
C ALA A 25 -11.26 18.36 2.18
N VAL A 26 -10.77 19.08 3.17
CA VAL A 26 -9.46 19.73 3.14
C VAL A 26 -8.44 18.74 3.70
N ILE A 27 -7.44 18.41 2.88
CA ILE A 27 -6.40 17.44 3.21
C ILE A 27 -5.05 18.17 3.24
N GLN A 28 -4.30 17.97 4.32
CA GLN A 28 -2.93 18.44 4.45
C GLN A 28 -1.96 17.31 4.09
N PHE A 29 -0.94 17.67 3.31
CA PHE A 29 0.19 16.82 2.99
C PHE A 29 1.44 17.47 3.56
N VAL A 30 2.15 16.75 4.43
CA VAL A 30 3.48 17.14 4.91
C VAL A 30 4.48 16.15 4.34
N LYS A 31 5.45 16.65 3.59
CA LYS A 31 6.48 15.78 2.98
C LYS A 31 7.32 15.19 4.10
N LYS A 32 7.57 13.88 4.04
CA LYS A 32 8.47 13.24 4.99
C LYS A 32 9.92 13.65 4.72
N ASP A 33 10.66 13.90 5.79
CA ASP A 33 12.08 14.25 5.71
C ASP A 33 12.95 13.04 5.33
N PHE A 34 12.60 11.88 5.87
CA PHE A 34 13.25 10.61 5.55
C PHE A 34 12.28 9.67 4.85
N ILE A 35 12.77 9.07 3.76
CA ILE A 35 12.06 8.08 2.98
C ILE A 35 13.08 6.99 2.66
N GLU A 36 12.68 5.73 2.81
CA GLU A 36 13.53 4.58 2.49
C GLU A 36 14.03 4.65 1.04
N GLU A 37 15.31 4.31 0.84
CA GLU A 37 15.93 4.29 -0.47
C GLU A 37 15.58 2.97 -1.16
N ILE A 38 14.44 2.97 -1.86
CA ILE A 38 13.95 1.85 -2.68
C ILE A 38 13.59 2.38 -4.07
N ASP A 39 13.69 1.52 -5.09
CA ASP A 39 13.16 1.84 -6.42
C ASP A 39 11.64 2.02 -6.32
N ARG A 40 11.21 3.29 -6.32
CA ARG A 40 9.81 3.66 -6.10
C ARG A 40 8.89 3.11 -7.17
N TYR A 41 9.35 2.98 -8.40
CA TYR A 41 8.53 2.48 -9.48
C TYR A 41 8.20 1.01 -9.24
N LYS A 42 9.24 0.20 -8.99
CA LYS A 42 9.10 -1.23 -8.67
C LYS A 42 8.34 -1.46 -7.37
N PHE A 43 8.59 -0.66 -6.33
CA PHE A 43 7.85 -0.74 -5.08
C PHE A 43 6.35 -0.50 -5.28
N PHE A 44 5.97 0.55 -6.03
CA PHE A 44 4.55 0.81 -6.29
C PHE A 44 3.92 -0.25 -7.19
N GLU A 45 4.67 -0.83 -8.11
CA GLU A 45 4.21 -1.97 -8.91
C GLU A 45 3.92 -3.19 -8.01
N PHE A 46 4.86 -3.54 -7.13
CA PHE A 46 4.70 -4.62 -6.15
C PHE A 46 3.50 -4.40 -5.22
N VAL A 47 3.35 -3.19 -4.66
CA VAL A 47 2.19 -2.84 -3.81
C VAL A 47 0.89 -2.95 -4.62
N LYS A 48 0.86 -2.47 -5.87
CA LYS A 48 -0.31 -2.59 -6.73
C LYS A 48 -0.68 -4.05 -6.98
N ALA A 49 0.31 -4.93 -7.16
CA ALA A 49 0.08 -6.37 -7.27
C ALA A 49 -0.54 -6.96 -6.00
N CYS A 50 -0.06 -6.56 -4.82
CA CYS A 50 -0.63 -6.99 -3.54
C CYS A 50 -2.13 -6.66 -3.40
N PHE A 51 -2.60 -5.58 -4.03
CA PHE A 51 -4.00 -5.13 -4.01
C PHE A 51 -4.82 -5.52 -5.25
N LYS A 52 -4.26 -6.30 -6.19
CA LYS A 52 -4.90 -6.63 -7.49
C LYS A 52 -6.32 -7.17 -7.33
N GLN A 53 -6.54 -8.09 -6.40
CA GLN A 53 -7.87 -8.63 -6.09
C GLN A 53 -8.23 -8.37 -4.61
N ARG A 54 -8.98 -7.29 -4.36
CA ARG A 54 -9.33 -6.79 -3.00
C ARG A 54 -9.95 -7.83 -2.05
N ARG A 55 -10.69 -8.81 -2.56
CA ARG A 55 -11.37 -9.83 -1.74
C ARG A 55 -10.51 -11.07 -1.46
N LYS A 56 -9.43 -11.30 -2.23
CA LYS A 56 -8.53 -12.43 -2.04
C LYS A 56 -7.48 -12.12 -0.97
N THR A 57 -6.88 -13.16 -0.42
CA THR A 57 -5.73 -13.05 0.48
C THR A 57 -4.52 -12.51 -0.27
N LEU A 58 -3.58 -11.92 0.47
CA LEU A 58 -2.31 -11.45 -0.03
C LEU A 58 -1.56 -12.56 -0.78
N ASN A 59 -1.56 -13.78 -0.25
CA ASN A 59 -0.91 -14.94 -0.86
C ASN A 59 -1.42 -15.22 -2.28
N ASN A 60 -2.73 -15.11 -2.50
CA ASN A 60 -3.31 -15.31 -3.82
C ASN A 60 -2.95 -14.20 -4.80
N ASN A 61 -2.80 -12.96 -4.33
CA ASN A 61 -2.36 -11.85 -5.16
C ASN A 61 -0.86 -11.97 -5.48
N LEU A 62 -0.02 -12.34 -4.51
CA LEU A 62 1.42 -12.54 -4.71
C LEU A 62 1.71 -13.67 -5.69
N LYS A 63 1.01 -14.81 -5.61
CA LYS A 63 1.16 -15.92 -6.57
C LYS A 63 0.85 -15.56 -8.02
N GLU A 64 -0.01 -14.56 -8.24
CA GLU A 64 -0.35 -14.09 -9.58
C GLU A 64 0.73 -13.14 -10.15
N TYR A 65 1.58 -12.58 -9.28
CA TYR A 65 2.61 -11.61 -9.63
C TYR A 65 4.01 -12.23 -9.64
N ILE A 66 4.31 -13.06 -8.63
CA ILE A 66 5.57 -13.76 -8.42
C ILE A 66 5.33 -15.22 -8.79
N ASN A 67 5.90 -15.65 -9.91
CA ASN A 67 5.81 -17.05 -10.37
C ASN A 67 6.90 -17.92 -9.75
N ASP A 68 7.12 -17.77 -8.44
CA ASP A 68 8.11 -18.49 -7.66
C ASP A 68 7.59 -18.67 -6.23
N SER A 69 7.35 -19.93 -5.83
CA SER A 69 6.80 -20.24 -4.50
C SER A 69 7.80 -20.00 -3.38
N ASP A 70 9.09 -20.15 -3.65
CA ASP A 70 10.15 -20.09 -2.65
C ASP A 70 10.40 -18.63 -2.26
N ILE A 71 10.36 -17.72 -3.24
CA ILE A 71 10.38 -16.27 -2.98
C ILE A 71 9.19 -15.88 -2.08
N ILE A 72 7.98 -16.34 -2.40
CA ILE A 72 6.78 -16.03 -1.61
C ILE A 72 6.91 -16.56 -0.18
N GLU A 73 7.38 -17.80 -0.03
CA GLU A 73 7.59 -18.40 1.29
C GLU A 73 8.61 -17.62 2.11
N ASN A 74 9.73 -17.22 1.52
CA ASN A 74 10.74 -16.38 2.18
C ASN A 74 10.19 -15.01 2.60
N ILE A 75 9.34 -14.39 1.79
CA ILE A 75 8.64 -13.14 2.19
C ILE A 75 7.84 -13.38 3.47
N TYR A 76 7.02 -14.43 3.54
CA TYR A 76 6.23 -14.72 4.75
C TYR A 76 7.10 -15.05 5.97
N LEU A 77 8.15 -15.86 5.77
CA LEU A 77 9.07 -16.25 6.84
C LEU A 77 9.81 -15.05 7.42
N LYS A 78 10.39 -14.19 6.56
CA LYS A 78 11.18 -13.03 7.00
C LYS A 78 10.32 -11.91 7.58
N THR A 79 9.08 -11.72 7.09
CA THR A 79 8.21 -10.61 7.52
C THR A 79 7.23 -10.95 8.64
N ASN A 80 7.12 -12.24 9.00
CA ASN A 80 6.21 -12.77 10.02
C ASN A 80 4.74 -12.34 9.82
N ILE A 81 4.22 -12.55 8.61
CA ILE A 81 2.85 -12.19 8.21
C ILE A 81 1.98 -13.46 8.11
N ASP A 82 0.71 -13.37 8.52
CA ASP A 82 -0.27 -14.44 8.33
C ASP A 82 -0.60 -14.64 6.84
N LYS A 83 -0.49 -15.87 6.33
CA LYS A 83 -0.79 -16.23 4.92
C LYS A 83 -2.25 -15.97 4.50
N ASN A 84 -3.17 -15.84 5.45
CA ASN A 84 -4.59 -15.55 5.23
C ASN A 84 -4.95 -14.06 5.25
N ILE A 85 -3.98 -13.17 5.52
CA ILE A 85 -4.23 -11.74 5.57
C ILE A 85 -4.65 -11.20 4.20
N ARG A 86 -5.46 -10.14 4.18
CA ARG A 86 -5.68 -9.33 2.97
C ARG A 86 -4.81 -8.09 3.00
N ALA A 87 -4.37 -7.62 1.84
CA ALA A 87 -3.44 -6.49 1.73
C ALA A 87 -3.89 -5.24 2.50
N GLN A 88 -5.19 -4.91 2.53
CA GLN A 88 -5.71 -3.74 3.27
C GLN A 88 -5.53 -3.80 4.79
N GLN A 89 -5.15 -4.96 5.34
CA GLN A 89 -4.92 -5.12 6.78
C GLN A 89 -3.46 -4.87 7.18
N LEU A 90 -2.55 -4.67 6.21
CA LEU A 90 -1.14 -4.40 6.45
C LEU A 90 -0.85 -2.90 6.53
N SER A 91 0.13 -2.55 7.35
CA SER A 91 0.69 -1.19 7.41
C SER A 91 1.63 -0.94 6.22
N LEU A 92 1.92 0.33 5.96
CA LEU A 92 2.94 0.73 4.97
C LEU A 92 4.30 0.09 5.26
N ASP A 93 4.71 0.06 6.53
CA ASP A 93 6.02 -0.45 6.93
C ASP A 93 6.16 -1.94 6.60
N LYS A 94 5.08 -2.70 6.74
CA LYS A 94 5.05 -4.12 6.32
C LYS A 94 5.19 -4.28 4.82
N PHE A 95 4.62 -3.40 4.00
CA PHE A 95 4.85 -3.45 2.55
C PHE A 95 6.31 -3.13 2.18
N ILE A 96 6.94 -2.17 2.87
CA ILE A 96 8.35 -1.84 2.65
C ILE A 96 9.23 -3.04 3.02
N GLU A 97 9.01 -3.64 4.18
CA GLU A 97 9.72 -4.84 4.65
C GLU A 97 9.58 -6.00 3.65
N MET A 98 8.36 -6.28 3.20
CA MET A 98 8.10 -7.31 2.18
C MET A 98 8.82 -7.03 0.86
N TYR A 99 8.81 -5.77 0.40
CA TYR A 99 9.46 -5.39 -0.85
C TYR A 99 10.98 -5.53 -0.75
N LYS A 100 11.59 -5.14 0.37
CA LYS A 100 13.03 -5.34 0.60
C LYS A 100 13.41 -6.81 0.53
N VAL A 101 12.63 -7.68 1.18
CA VAL A 101 12.85 -9.14 1.10
C VAL A 101 12.68 -9.65 -0.33
N TYR A 102 11.66 -9.17 -1.05
CA TYR A 102 11.44 -9.54 -2.44
C TYR A 102 12.62 -9.12 -3.34
N GLU A 103 13.11 -7.89 -3.17
CA GLU A 103 14.23 -7.33 -3.95
C GLU A 103 15.56 -8.04 -3.66
N GLU A 104 15.79 -8.51 -2.42
CA GLU A 104 16.95 -9.33 -2.05
C GLU A 104 16.94 -10.73 -2.72
N LEU A 105 15.79 -11.21 -3.17
CA LEU A 105 15.59 -12.56 -3.70
C LEU A 105 15.47 -12.59 -5.24
N LEU A 106 15.51 -11.43 -5.90
CA LEU A 106 15.57 -11.29 -7.36
C LEU A 106 17.02 -11.40 -7.86
#